data_AF-A0A6A6KCK6-F1
#
_entry.id   AF-A0A6A6KCK6-F1
#
_cell.length_a   1.000
_cell.length_b   1.000
_cell.length_c   1.000
_cell.angle_alpha   90.00
_cell.angle_beta   90.00
_cell.angle_gamma   90.00
#
_symmetry.space_group_name_H-M   'P 1'
#
loop_
_entity.id
_entity.type
_entity.pdbx_description
1 polymer ?
#
loop_
_entity_poly.entity_id
_entity_poly.type
_entity_poly.pdbx_seq_one_letter_code
_entity_poly.pdbx_strand_id
1 'polypeptide(L)'
;MEAILVDCVNNSLRHFMYRNAIFMCERLCAEFPSETNLQLLAGCYLQNNQAYSAYHILKGTQKAQSRYLFAISCFQMNLLNEAETALCPANEPNAEVPNNAAGHYLLGLIHSYTDRRKSAIHNFKQALAIDPLLWAAYEELCVLGAAEEATAFFGDSAALCIQKQNINHASASQNMHISNGLQFLH
;
A
#
# COMPACT_ATOMS: atom_id res chain seq x y z
N MET A 1 1.41 -26.22 -4.10
CA MET A 1 2.52 -25.84 -5.01
C MET A 1 2.62 -24.32 -5.11
N GLU A 2 1.52 -23.62 -5.40
CA GLU A 2 1.43 -22.15 -5.38
C GLU A 2 2.02 -21.51 -4.11
N ALA A 3 1.60 -21.93 -2.92
CA ALA A 3 2.08 -21.39 -1.64
C ALA A 3 3.61 -21.45 -1.47
N ILE A 4 4.24 -22.55 -1.91
CA ILE A 4 5.70 -22.71 -1.84
C ILE A 4 6.41 -21.69 -2.74
N LEU A 5 5.87 -21.46 -3.95
CA LEU A 5 6.41 -20.45 -4.86
C LEU A 5 6.26 -19.04 -4.30
N VAL A 6 5.11 -18.72 -3.70
CA VAL A 6 4.87 -17.44 -3.00
C VAL A 6 5.91 -17.25 -1.88
N ASP A 7 6.18 -18.28 -1.08
CA ASP A 7 7.17 -18.23 -0.02
C ASP A 7 8.60 -18.03 -0.57
N CYS A 8 8.96 -18.67 -1.69
CA CYS A 8 10.24 -18.45 -2.35
C CYS A 8 10.40 -17.01 -2.87
N VAL A 9 9.35 -16.43 -3.44
CA VAL A 9 9.34 -15.02 -3.87
C VAL A 9 9.53 -14.11 -2.67
N ASN A 10 8.75 -14.29 -1.61
CA ASN A 10 8.86 -13.50 -0.37
C ASN A 10 10.23 -13.64 0.29
N ASN A 11 10.80 -14.84 0.29
CA ASN A 11 12.16 -15.05 0.79
C ASN A 11 13.19 -14.25 -0.02
N SER A 12 13.06 -14.24 -1.35
CA SER A 12 13.94 -13.44 -2.22
C SER A 12 13.80 -11.93 -1.95
N LEU A 13 12.56 -11.44 -1.75
CA LEU A 13 12.29 -10.04 -1.40
C LEU A 13 12.92 -9.65 -0.06
N ARG A 14 12.81 -10.49 0.97
CA ARG A 14 13.43 -10.26 2.29
C ARG A 14 14.95 -10.15 2.23
N HIS A 15 15.57 -10.80 1.25
CA HIS A 15 17.01 -10.73 0.99
C HIS A 15 17.39 -9.70 -0.09
N PHE A 16 16.46 -8.82 -0.47
CA PHE A 16 16.67 -7.76 -1.47
C PHE A 16 17.09 -8.29 -2.86
N MET A 17 16.82 -9.58 -3.15
CA MET A 17 17.13 -10.22 -4.42
C MET A 17 16.02 -9.98 -5.44
N TYR A 18 15.76 -8.72 -5.78
CA TYR A 18 14.57 -8.33 -6.56
C TYR A 18 14.49 -8.98 -7.94
N ARG A 19 15.61 -9.08 -8.67
CA ARG A 19 15.63 -9.75 -9.98
C ARG A 19 15.25 -11.24 -9.89
N ASN A 20 15.66 -11.91 -8.81
CA ASN A 20 15.30 -13.30 -8.56
C ASN A 20 13.82 -13.43 -8.15
N ALA A 21 13.35 -12.51 -7.31
CA ALA A 21 11.94 -12.45 -6.91
C ALA A 21 11.03 -12.26 -8.13
N ILE A 22 11.38 -11.35 -9.06
CA ILE A 22 10.64 -11.11 -10.31
C ILE A 22 10.59 -12.39 -11.14
N PHE A 23 11.73 -13.02 -11.43
CA PHE A 23 11.77 -14.24 -12.23
C PHE A 23 10.89 -15.35 -11.65
N MET A 24 10.97 -15.58 -10.34
CA MET A 24 10.14 -16.57 -9.67
C MET A 24 8.66 -16.19 -9.70
N CYS A 25 8.35 -14.91 -9.53
CA CYS A 25 6.98 -14.41 -9.50
C CYS A 25 6.32 -14.41 -10.90
N GLU A 26 7.07 -14.17 -11.98
CA GLU A 26 6.58 -14.32 -13.35
C GLU A 26 6.18 -15.76 -13.65
N ARG A 27 7.01 -16.73 -13.22
CA ARG A 27 6.68 -18.16 -13.33
C ARG A 27 5.46 -18.53 -12.50
N LEU A 28 5.37 -18.03 -11.27
CA LEU A 28 4.20 -18.17 -10.41
C LEU A 28 2.94 -17.66 -11.12
N CYS A 29 2.97 -16.46 -11.71
CA CYS A 29 1.83 -15.88 -12.41
C CYS A 29 1.46 -16.64 -13.70
N ALA A 30 2.45 -17.23 -14.39
CA ALA A 30 2.21 -18.06 -15.57
C ALA A 30 1.52 -19.39 -15.23
N GLU A 31 1.86 -19.99 -14.09
CA GLU A 31 1.30 -21.27 -13.65
C GLU A 31 -0.03 -21.09 -12.87
N PHE A 32 -0.09 -20.05 -12.03
CA PHE A 32 -1.22 -19.73 -11.17
C PHE A 32 -1.67 -18.28 -11.40
N PRO A 33 -2.35 -17.98 -12.53
CA PRO A 33 -2.80 -16.63 -12.84
C PRO A 33 -3.88 -16.20 -11.85
N SER A 34 -3.54 -15.26 -10.98
CA SER A 34 -4.46 -14.65 -10.04
C SER A 34 -4.11 -13.19 -9.82
N GLU A 35 -5.11 -12.36 -9.49
CA GLU A 35 -4.84 -10.95 -9.21
C GLU A 35 -3.97 -10.76 -7.97
N THR A 36 -4.04 -11.67 -6.99
CA THR A 36 -3.15 -11.66 -5.81
C THR A 36 -1.70 -11.90 -6.20
N ASN A 37 -1.44 -12.83 -7.13
CA ASN A 37 -0.08 -13.06 -7.64
C ASN A 37 0.40 -11.91 -8.52
N LEU A 38 -0.50 -11.26 -9.28
CA LEU A 38 -0.18 -10.03 -10.01
C LEU A 38 0.17 -8.86 -9.06
N GLN A 39 -0.51 -8.74 -7.92
CA GLN A 39 -0.14 -7.75 -6.89
C GLN A 39 1.26 -8.02 -6.33
N LEU A 40 1.61 -9.29 -6.07
CA LEU A 40 2.95 -9.67 -5.63
C LEU A 40 4.00 -9.34 -6.70
N LEU A 41 3.72 -9.64 -7.97
CA LEU A 41 4.61 -9.32 -9.09
C LEU A 41 4.79 -7.81 -9.26
N ALA A 42 3.71 -7.03 -9.15
CA ALA A 42 3.77 -5.57 -9.18
C ALA A 42 4.62 -5.01 -8.04
N GLY A 43 4.49 -5.57 -6.83
CA GLY A 43 5.36 -5.27 -5.70
C GLY A 43 6.83 -5.54 -6.03
N CYS A 44 7.14 -6.69 -6.63
CA CYS A 44 8.51 -7.01 -7.07
C CYS A 44 9.05 -5.98 -8.09
N TYR A 45 8.24 -5.58 -9.07
CA TYR A 45 8.61 -4.57 -10.04
C TYR A 45 8.88 -3.20 -9.40
N LEU A 46 8.00 -2.75 -8.50
CA LEU A 46 8.15 -1.46 -7.83
C LEU A 46 9.42 -1.41 -6.96
N GLN A 47 9.73 -2.50 -6.24
CA GLN A 47 10.97 -2.60 -5.45
C GLN A 47 12.23 -2.61 -6.34
N ASN A 48 12.11 -3.04 -7.59
CA ASN A 48 13.20 -3.02 -8.57
C ASN A 48 13.20 -1.75 -9.46
N ASN A 49 12.48 -0.70 -9.08
CA ASN A 49 12.32 0.56 -9.84
C ASN A 49 11.75 0.38 -11.27
N GLN A 50 10.88 -0.61 -11.48
CA GLN A 50 10.23 -0.90 -12.75
C GLN A 50 8.74 -0.50 -12.72
N ALA A 51 8.48 0.78 -12.42
CA ALA A 51 7.12 1.34 -12.33
C ALA A 51 6.26 1.07 -13.56
N TYR A 52 6.86 1.17 -14.75
CA TYR A 52 6.17 0.92 -16.02
C TYR A 52 5.61 -0.50 -16.12
N SER A 53 6.37 -1.52 -15.69
CA SER A 53 5.90 -2.91 -15.69
C SER A 53 4.73 -3.11 -14.74
N ALA A 54 4.82 -2.56 -13.51
CA ALA A 54 3.76 -2.62 -12.52
C ALA A 54 2.48 -1.90 -12.99
N TYR A 55 2.63 -0.75 -13.65
CA TYR A 55 1.53 -0.01 -14.26
C TYR A 55 0.75 -0.87 -15.25
N HIS A 56 1.44 -1.53 -16.19
CA HIS A 56 0.78 -2.29 -17.25
C HIS A 56 0.04 -3.54 -16.76
N ILE A 57 0.58 -4.24 -15.77
CA ILE A 57 -0.06 -5.46 -15.26
C ILE A 57 -1.24 -5.16 -14.33
N LEU A 58 -1.28 -3.97 -13.71
CA LEU A 58 -2.36 -3.57 -12.80
C LEU A 58 -3.40 -2.64 -13.43
N LYS A 59 -3.17 -2.15 -14.65
CA LYS A 59 -4.10 -1.24 -15.33
C LYS A 59 -5.48 -1.89 -15.49
N GLY A 60 -6.51 -1.21 -14.98
CA GLY A 60 -7.91 -1.67 -15.06
C GLY A 60 -8.37 -2.58 -13.91
N THR A 61 -7.49 -2.90 -12.97
CA THR A 61 -7.85 -3.67 -11.77
C THR A 61 -8.72 -2.87 -10.80
N GLN A 62 -9.57 -3.56 -10.03
CA GLN A 62 -10.57 -2.92 -9.16
C GLN A 62 -10.33 -3.16 -7.66
N LYS A 63 -9.59 -4.21 -7.30
CA LYS A 63 -9.31 -4.49 -5.88
C LYS A 63 -8.51 -3.36 -5.27
N ALA A 64 -8.82 -3.03 -4.01
CA ALA A 64 -8.18 -1.94 -3.28
C ALA A 64 -6.64 -2.03 -3.31
N GLN A 65 -6.07 -3.20 -3.03
CA GLN A 65 -4.62 -3.39 -3.06
C GLN A 65 -4.01 -3.17 -4.46
N SER A 66 -4.66 -3.68 -5.51
CA SER A 66 -4.22 -3.48 -6.89
C SER A 66 -4.27 -1.99 -7.27
N ARG A 67 -5.35 -1.29 -6.91
CA ARG A 67 -5.50 0.16 -7.14
C ARG A 67 -4.41 0.96 -6.44
N TYR A 68 -4.05 0.61 -5.21
CA TYR A 68 -2.96 1.26 -4.49
C TYR A 68 -1.59 1.06 -5.17
N LEU A 69 -1.24 -0.17 -5.55
CA LEU A 69 0.02 -0.46 -6.25
C LEU A 69 0.06 0.19 -7.65
N PHE A 70 -1.09 0.24 -8.33
CA PHE A 70 -1.23 0.97 -9.59
C PHE A 70 -1.00 2.47 -9.38
N ALA A 71 -1.59 3.07 -8.33
CA ALA A 71 -1.37 4.47 -8.00
C ALA A 71 0.10 4.80 -7.68
N ILE A 72 0.81 3.93 -6.96
CA ILE A 72 2.27 4.08 -6.75
C ILE A 72 3.00 4.09 -8.09
N SER A 73 2.66 3.16 -8.99
CA SER A 73 3.27 3.07 -10.32
C SER A 73 3.06 4.37 -11.12
N CYS A 74 1.84 4.89 -11.14
CA CYS A 74 1.51 6.17 -11.75
C CYS A 74 2.30 7.34 -11.12
N PHE A 75 2.39 7.39 -9.80
CA PHE A 75 3.12 8.43 -9.08
C PHE A 75 4.62 8.41 -9.41
N GLN A 76 5.26 7.24 -9.42
CA GLN A 76 6.67 7.09 -9.83
C GLN A 76 6.91 7.48 -11.31
N MET A 77 5.88 7.39 -12.14
CA MET A 77 5.91 7.82 -13.56
C MET A 77 5.45 9.28 -13.76
N ASN A 78 5.22 10.04 -12.69
CA ASN A 78 4.70 11.42 -12.72
C ASN A 78 3.31 11.56 -13.39
N LEU A 79 2.52 10.48 -13.43
CA LEU A 79 1.14 10.45 -13.92
C LEU A 79 0.17 10.78 -12.78
N LEU A 80 0.27 11.99 -12.22
CA LEU A 80 -0.40 12.38 -10.97
C LEU A 80 -1.93 12.29 -11.03
N ASN A 81 -2.54 12.62 -12.18
CA ASN A 81 -4.00 12.53 -12.36
C ASN A 81 -4.50 11.07 -12.37
N GLU A 82 -3.75 10.16 -12.99
CA GLU A 82 -4.08 8.72 -12.98
C GLU A 82 -3.88 8.13 -11.58
N ALA A 83 -2.82 8.56 -10.87
CA ALA A 83 -2.57 8.13 -9.50
C ALA A 83 -3.71 8.55 -8.56
N GLU A 84 -4.16 9.81 -8.65
CA GLU A 84 -5.29 10.31 -7.86
C GLU A 84 -6.58 9.54 -8.16
N THR A 85 -6.91 9.37 -9.44
CA THR A 85 -8.13 8.67 -9.87
C THR A 85 -8.15 7.22 -9.37
N ALA A 86 -7.00 6.55 -9.31
CA ALA A 86 -6.90 5.20 -8.79
C ALA A 86 -7.20 5.10 -7.28
N LEU A 87 -6.79 6.10 -6.51
CA LEU A 87 -7.00 6.17 -5.06
C LEU A 87 -8.40 6.67 -4.69
N CYS A 88 -8.89 7.68 -5.41
CA CYS A 88 -10.17 8.34 -5.17
C CYS A 88 -10.89 8.57 -6.52
N PRO A 89 -11.61 7.57 -7.03
CA PRO A 89 -12.37 7.70 -8.28
C PRO A 89 -13.48 8.74 -8.12
N ALA A 90 -13.57 9.70 -9.04
CA ALA A 90 -14.60 10.75 -9.00
C ALA A 90 -16.05 10.20 -9.04
N ASN A 91 -16.23 9.00 -9.59
CA ASN A 91 -17.52 8.33 -9.70
C ASN A 91 -17.97 7.66 -8.39
N GLU A 92 -17.06 7.49 -7.43
CA GLU A 92 -17.32 6.82 -6.15
C GLU A 92 -16.74 7.65 -5.00
N PRO A 93 -17.36 8.80 -4.66
CA PRO A 93 -16.84 9.71 -3.63
C PRO A 93 -16.83 9.10 -2.21
N ASN A 94 -17.55 7.99 -2.01
CA ASN A 94 -17.57 7.23 -0.76
C ASN A 94 -16.62 6.02 -0.79
N ALA A 95 -15.85 5.82 -1.86
CA ALA A 95 -14.88 4.74 -1.92
C ALA A 95 -13.78 4.98 -0.88
N GLU A 96 -13.53 3.98 -0.04
CA GLU A 96 -12.42 4.03 0.91
C GLU A 96 -11.10 4.10 0.15
N VAL A 97 -10.22 5.00 0.62
CA VAL A 97 -8.87 5.14 0.10
C VAL A 97 -8.11 3.84 0.38
N PRO A 98 -7.56 3.18 -0.65
CA PRO A 98 -6.96 1.88 -0.46
C PRO A 98 -5.67 1.96 0.37
N ASN A 99 -5.36 0.89 1.10
CA ASN A 99 -4.15 0.77 1.93
C ASN A 99 -4.06 1.77 3.11
N ASN A 100 -5.21 2.22 3.63
CA ASN A 100 -5.33 2.96 4.90
C ASN A 100 -4.44 4.22 4.95
N ALA A 101 -3.62 4.37 6.00
CA ALA A 101 -2.74 5.52 6.20
C ALA A 101 -1.80 5.78 5.01
N ALA A 102 -1.24 4.72 4.42
CA ALA A 102 -0.30 4.84 3.30
C ALA A 102 -0.99 5.32 2.01
N GLY A 103 -2.27 5.00 1.81
CA GLY A 103 -3.07 5.54 0.72
C GLY A 103 -3.35 7.03 0.87
N HIS A 104 -3.76 7.46 2.06
CA HIS A 104 -3.95 8.88 2.37
C HIS A 104 -2.64 9.66 2.26
N TYR A 105 -1.52 9.09 2.72
CA TYR A 105 -0.21 9.71 2.54
C TYR A 105 0.13 9.93 1.06
N LEU A 106 -0.10 8.93 0.19
CA LEU A 106 0.12 9.06 -1.24
C LEU A 106 -0.79 10.12 -1.89
N LEU A 107 -2.07 10.20 -1.50
CA LEU A 107 -2.97 11.29 -1.92
C LEU A 107 -2.47 12.66 -1.45
N GLY A 108 -1.95 12.74 -0.22
CA GLY A 108 -1.34 13.96 0.32
C GLY A 108 -0.18 14.44 -0.53
N LEU A 109 0.74 13.52 -0.91
CA LEU A 109 1.84 13.81 -1.83
C LEU A 109 1.31 14.30 -3.18
N ILE A 110 0.38 13.57 -3.81
CA ILE A 110 -0.18 13.95 -5.11
C ILE A 110 -0.78 15.37 -5.07
N HIS A 111 -1.53 15.70 -4.01
CA HIS A 111 -2.07 17.04 -3.82
C HIS A 111 -0.98 18.10 -3.60
N SER A 112 0.09 17.77 -2.89
CA SER A 112 1.25 18.66 -2.71
C SER A 112 1.91 18.98 -4.05
N TYR A 113 2.18 17.96 -4.89
CA TYR A 113 2.78 18.12 -6.22
C TYR A 113 1.86 18.81 -7.24
N THR A 114 0.56 18.91 -6.96
CA THR A 114 -0.42 19.60 -7.82
C THR A 114 -0.89 20.93 -7.20
N ASP A 115 -0.13 21.49 -6.25
CA ASP A 115 -0.37 22.77 -5.58
C ASP A 115 -1.71 22.88 -4.83
N ARG A 116 -2.30 21.73 -4.48
CA ARG A 116 -3.56 21.62 -3.72
C ARG A 116 -3.27 21.47 -2.23
N ARG A 117 -2.58 22.47 -1.68
CA ARG A 117 -2.09 22.50 -0.29
C ARG A 117 -3.13 22.09 0.77
N LYS A 118 -4.36 22.63 0.70
CA LYS A 118 -5.42 22.32 1.69
C LYS A 118 -5.79 20.84 1.67
N SER A 119 -5.92 20.25 0.48
CA SER A 119 -6.21 18.82 0.31
C SER A 119 -5.04 17.94 0.72
N ALA A 120 -3.81 18.40 0.52
CA ALA A 120 -2.60 17.70 0.98
C ALA A 120 -2.59 17.59 2.53
N ILE A 121 -2.75 18.73 3.22
CA ILE A 121 -2.82 18.79 4.68
C ILE A 121 -3.93 17.87 5.21
N HIS A 122 -5.13 17.93 4.62
CA HIS A 122 -6.24 17.08 5.02
C HIS A 122 -5.87 15.58 4.96
N ASN A 123 -5.27 15.14 3.86
CA ASN A 123 -4.89 13.74 3.67
C ASN A 123 -3.74 13.29 4.58
N PHE A 124 -2.73 14.14 4.82
CA PHE A 124 -1.68 13.82 5.79
C PHE A 124 -2.21 13.67 7.22
N LYS A 125 -3.21 14.48 7.59
CA LYS A 125 -3.90 14.32 8.89
C LYS A 125 -4.71 13.04 8.96
N GLN A 126 -5.42 12.65 7.90
CA GLN A 126 -6.09 11.35 7.85
C GLN A 126 -5.08 10.20 7.99
N ALA A 127 -3.92 10.31 7.35
CA ALA A 127 -2.87 9.32 7.48
C ALA A 127 -2.37 9.19 8.93
N LEU A 128 -2.11 10.31 9.63
CA LEU A 128 -1.71 10.32 11.04
C LEU A 128 -2.82 9.89 12.01
N ALA A 129 -4.09 10.15 11.67
CA ALA A 129 -5.22 9.68 12.46
C ALA A 129 -5.33 8.15 12.44
N ILE A 130 -4.96 7.52 11.32
CA ILE A 130 -4.99 6.07 11.14
C ILE A 130 -3.70 5.44 11.69
N ASP A 131 -2.55 6.02 11.34
CA ASP A 131 -1.23 5.59 11.81
C ASP A 131 -0.42 6.77 12.37
N PRO A 132 -0.49 6.98 13.70
CA PRO A 132 0.28 8.01 14.39
C PRO A 132 1.80 7.85 14.31
N LEU A 133 2.30 6.68 13.87
CA LEU A 133 3.73 6.42 13.70
C LEU A 133 4.24 6.78 12.30
N LEU A 134 3.37 7.25 11.41
CA LEU A 134 3.74 7.63 10.04
C LEU A 134 4.47 8.97 10.00
N TRP A 135 5.73 8.98 10.44
CA TRP A 135 6.61 10.14 10.47
C TRP A 135 6.65 10.92 9.15
N ALA A 136 6.67 10.22 8.02
CA ALA A 136 6.71 10.83 6.70
C ALA A 136 5.52 11.78 6.45
N ALA A 137 4.32 11.46 6.95
CA ALA A 137 3.17 12.35 6.83
C ALA A 137 3.31 13.61 7.70
N TYR A 138 3.93 13.48 8.88
CA TYR A 138 4.22 14.62 9.74
C TYR A 138 5.29 15.53 9.15
N GLU A 139 6.35 14.96 8.57
CA GLU A 139 7.40 15.72 7.89
C GLU A 139 6.83 16.58 6.75
N GLU A 140 5.94 16.01 5.93
CA GLU A 140 5.24 16.77 4.89
C GLU A 140 4.36 17.89 5.47
N LEU A 141 3.69 17.68 6.60
CA LEU A 141 2.97 18.76 7.30
C LEU A 141 3.91 19.87 7.78
N CYS A 142 5.11 19.53 8.25
CA CYS A 142 6.13 20.51 8.62
C CYS A 142 6.65 21.31 7.42
N VAL A 143 6.93 20.65 6.29
CA VAL A 143 7.31 21.30 5.02
C VAL A 143 6.22 22.25 4.56
N LEU A 144 4.96 21.85 4.72
CA LEU A 144 3.82 22.71 4.48
C LEU A 144 3.63 23.74 5.59
N GLY A 145 4.33 23.77 6.70
CA GLY A 145 4.08 24.76 7.77
C GLY A 145 2.73 24.59 8.46
N ALA A 146 2.22 23.36 8.50
CA ALA A 146 0.98 22.95 9.17
C ALA A 146 1.26 21.94 10.32
N ALA A 147 2.46 21.99 10.90
CA ALA A 147 2.89 21.06 11.96
C ALA A 147 1.96 21.07 13.19
N GLU A 148 1.38 22.22 13.51
CA GLU A 148 0.43 22.36 14.63
C GLU A 148 -0.81 21.49 14.46
N GLU A 149 -1.24 21.23 13.21
CA GLU A 149 -2.41 20.40 12.91
C GLU A 149 -2.19 18.92 13.27
N ALA A 150 -0.94 18.51 13.48
CA ALA A 150 -0.60 17.13 13.83
C ALA A 150 -0.57 16.87 15.34
N THR A 151 -0.53 17.92 16.17
CA THR A 151 -0.37 17.80 17.63
C THR A 151 -1.43 16.92 18.29
N ALA A 152 -2.66 16.93 17.75
CA ALA A 152 -3.79 16.13 18.24
C ALA A 152 -3.64 14.61 18.02
N PHE A 153 -2.75 14.18 17.11
CA PHE A 153 -2.56 12.75 16.81
C PHE A 153 -1.48 12.10 17.67
N PHE A 154 -0.69 12.89 18.40
CA PHE A 154 0.35 12.39 19.29
C PHE A 154 -0.13 12.28 20.75
N GLY A 155 0.57 11.50 21.58
CA GLY A 155 0.22 11.27 22.98
C GLY A 155 -0.73 10.08 23.21
N ASP A 156 -1.69 10.21 24.13
CA ASP A 156 -2.58 9.09 24.52
C ASP A 156 -3.41 8.55 23.35
N SER A 157 -3.84 9.43 22.43
CA SER A 157 -4.51 9.06 21.18
C SER A 157 -3.64 8.16 20.30
N ALA A 158 -2.33 8.40 20.27
CA ALA A 158 -1.38 7.58 19.52
C ALA A 158 -1.26 6.19 20.14
N ALA A 159 -1.10 6.13 21.46
CA ALA A 159 -0.99 4.88 22.20
C ALA A 159 -2.21 3.97 22.00
N LEU A 160 -3.43 4.54 22.02
CA LEU A 160 -4.66 3.80 21.76
C LEU A 160 -4.74 3.26 20.32
N CYS A 161 -4.35 4.06 19.32
CA CYS A 161 -4.30 3.59 17.93
C CYS A 161 -3.30 2.44 17.76
N ILE A 162 -2.10 2.57 18.32
CA ILE A 162 -1.05 1.54 18.25
C ILE A 162 -1.52 0.24 18.93
N GLN A 163 -2.18 0.32 20.09
CA GLN A 163 -2.73 -0.86 20.75
C GLN A 163 -3.80 -1.56 19.90
N LYS A 164 -4.72 -0.81 19.29
CA LYS A 164 -5.74 -1.37 18.39
C LYS A 164 -5.13 -2.06 17.18
N GLN A 165 -4.13 -1.45 16.55
CA GLN A 165 -3.43 -2.04 15.41
C GLN A 165 -2.74 -3.36 15.77
N ASN A 166 -2.05 -3.43 16.91
CA ASN A 166 -1.38 -4.66 17.37
C ASN A 166 -2.37 -5.81 17.63
N ILE A 167 -3.55 -5.53 18.20
CA ILE A 167 -4.59 -6.53 18.42
C ILE A 167 -5.11 -7.08 17.08
N ASN A 168 -5.33 -6.20 16.10
CA ASN A 168 -5.78 -6.59 14.75
C ASN A 168 -4.72 -7.41 14.01
N HIS A 169 -3.44 -7.06 14.13
CA HIS A 169 -2.36 -7.83 13.54
C HIS A 169 -2.22 -9.22 14.18
N ALA A 170 -2.29 -9.32 15.51
CA ALA A 170 -2.21 -10.60 16.22
C ALA A 170 -3.35 -11.57 15.81
N SER A 171 -4.57 -11.06 15.69
CA SER A 171 -5.75 -11.82 15.26
C SER A 171 -5.68 -12.23 13.78
N ALA A 172 -5.15 -11.38 12.90
CA ALA A 172 -4.90 -11.75 11.50
C ALA A 172 -3.83 -12.85 11.35
N SER A 173 -2.75 -12.80 12.14
CA SER A 173 -1.72 -13.84 12.16
C SER A 173 -2.20 -15.18 12.75
N GLN A 174 -3.10 -15.16 13.73
CA GLN A 174 -3.74 -16.39 14.24
C GLN A 174 -4.66 -17.02 13.19
N ASN A 175 -5.42 -16.22 12.44
CA ASN A 175 -6.28 -16.73 11.37
C ASN A 175 -5.48 -17.30 10.18
N MET A 176 -4.31 -16.75 9.85
CA MET A 176 -3.40 -17.35 8.88
C MET A 176 -2.84 -18.71 9.34
N HIS A 177 -2.50 -18.86 10.63
CA HIS A 177 -2.04 -20.15 11.16
C HIS A 177 -3.13 -21.22 11.21
N ILE A 178 -4.38 -20.84 11.53
CA ILE A 178 -5.52 -21.77 11.57
C ILE A 178 -5.93 -22.20 10.16
N SER A 179 -5.89 -21.29 9.18
CA SER A 179 -6.18 -21.60 7.77
C SER A 179 -5.16 -22.55 7.15
N ASN A 180 -3.88 -22.42 7.52
CA ASN A 180 -2.81 -23.35 7.11
C ASN A 180 -2.86 -24.70 7.83
N GLY A 181 -3.52 -24.80 9.00
CA GLY A 181 -3.67 -26.04 9.76
C GLY A 181 -4.83 -26.93 9.28
N LEU A 182 -5.85 -26.34 8.64
CA LEU A 182 -7.06 -27.07 8.21
C LEU A 182 -6.95 -27.73 6.83
N GLN A 183 -5.85 -27.54 6.10
CA GLN A 183 -5.59 -28.21 4.81
C GLN A 183 -4.93 -29.60 4.94
N PHE A 184 -4.66 -30.10 6.15
CA PHE A 184 -4.00 -31.40 6.39
C PHE A 184 -4.92 -32.50 6.95
N LEU A 185 -6.25 -32.36 6.87
CA LEU A 185 -7.18 -33.34 7.46
C LEU A 185 -8.25 -33.94 6.53
N HIS A 186 -8.06 -33.97 5.21
CA HIS A 186 -8.89 -34.82 4.34
C HIS A 186 -8.11 -35.41 3.17
#